data_AF-A0A1D1W2C7-F1
#
_entry.id   AF-A0A1D1W2C7-F1
#
_cell.length_a   1.000
_cell.length_b   1.000
_cell.length_c   1.000
_cell.angle_alpha   90.00
_cell.angle_beta   90.00
_cell.angle_gamma   90.00
#
_symmetry.space_group_name_H-M   'P 1'
#
loop_
_entity.id
_entity.type
_entity.pdbx_description
1 polymer ?
#
loop_
_entity_poly.entity_id
_entity_poly.type
_entity_poly.pdbx_seq_one_letter_code
_entity_poly.pdbx_strand_id
1 'polypeptide(L)'
;MHESMDGYYSDSNIERHSSTSSMGSLSNISNMSASQGGTVRRSGGTLGKSKSGWRLSSLSFSRGNHKSPLPDPTKEDSGTNGFLELRRYIKQSAEFAKELSSILQERSELEANYAKGLSKIATRLAKVSKDAVGTLANAWIGVATEMEMEAELHRSVADFVAAEVTQPLRVLNDTHSKSRKAIEAVVERAEKTLMDKRADEFKIKKNSYILWKDLEKLQEQIHGVKLGKVKTSSEKEVGKLQAKKHKLADAVRHEEREYHDCTIRSERARQDWEIVLFKSANHLQSVEEERRKFLQDTGIKYVNLMATVPQKYLQICEKMREHMARVDLNLDVQSIISERGTSPNIQEQILCDFFAEDRVNVMTKERRIEALQKLHLIITEDIQKEVKSRDGIGHLAQAYRETPNFSTEDGQMEVSEKMAQSEAMLRFLHACHHKILVALADIEGTEKPRHPLQRFMERDRDKNGLPMTILRIPEWVARDLRPDENGNIISTAPPGSPPNQMERNGSRGNLERMTSRSSSSSAPNSIGRKDGTRQAAILQHQNSKIYPNMPHSGDTVDSGSPPAVEMPPPYSEAVKGKCRVLYEYQARMPDELTTYPGDIIFIHAKQSDGWWRGELRGKNGAFPACYVEQI
;
A
#
# COMPACT_ATOMS: atom_id res chain seq x y z
N MET A 1 -47.74 17.11 42.63
CA MET A 1 -48.41 16.04 43.40
C MET A 1 -47.53 14.81 43.30
N HIS A 2 -47.33 14.14 44.44
CA HIS A 2 -46.90 12.74 44.67
C HIS A 2 -46.26 11.89 43.56
N GLU A 3 -45.06 11.36 43.88
CA GLU A 3 -44.64 9.93 43.79
C GLU A 3 -44.60 9.21 42.42
N SER A 4 -43.68 8.27 42.12
CA SER A 4 -42.79 7.45 42.98
C SER A 4 -41.39 7.17 42.39
N MET A 5 -40.52 6.66 43.27
CA MET A 5 -39.31 5.82 43.07
C MET A 5 -39.44 4.70 41.99
N ASP A 6 -38.38 4.06 41.48
CA ASP A 6 -37.25 3.49 42.25
C ASP A 6 -35.94 3.18 41.48
N GLY A 7 -34.84 3.10 42.25
CA GLY A 7 -33.69 2.18 42.07
C GLY A 7 -32.72 2.28 40.87
N TYR A 8 -31.43 2.48 41.15
CA TYR A 8 -30.40 1.42 41.01
C TYR A 8 -29.08 1.76 41.74
N TYR A 9 -28.42 0.69 42.20
CA TYR A 9 -27.36 0.64 43.21
C TYR A 9 -26.13 1.55 43.05
N SER A 10 -25.75 2.15 44.18
CA SER A 10 -24.38 2.56 44.51
C SER A 10 -23.51 1.37 44.91
N ASP A 11 -22.20 1.43 44.66
CA ASP A 11 -21.25 0.58 45.38
C ASP A 11 -20.08 1.41 45.92
N SER A 12 -19.90 1.35 47.24
CA SER A 12 -18.78 1.98 47.96
C SER A 12 -18.75 1.44 49.38
N ASN A 13 -17.65 0.79 49.79
CA ASN A 13 -17.17 0.95 51.17
C ASN A 13 -15.79 0.32 51.49
N ILE A 14 -15.26 0.77 52.64
CA ILE A 14 -14.41 0.00 53.58
C ILE A 14 -12.94 -0.26 53.12
N GLU A 15 -11.87 0.11 53.85
CA GLU A 15 -11.79 0.67 55.22
C GLU A 15 -10.39 1.23 55.64
N ARG A 16 -10.40 1.97 56.78
CA ARG A 16 -9.40 1.99 57.89
C ARG A 16 -8.10 2.84 57.89
N HIS A 17 -8.05 3.65 58.96
CA HIS A 17 -6.94 3.86 59.94
C HIS A 17 -5.93 5.04 59.83
N SER A 18 -6.33 6.14 60.50
CA SER A 18 -5.67 6.79 61.66
C SER A 18 -4.36 7.64 61.55
N SER A 19 -4.57 8.95 61.67
CA SER A 19 -4.12 9.82 62.80
C SER A 19 -2.71 10.44 62.91
N THR A 20 -2.69 11.66 63.47
CA THR A 20 -1.55 12.45 64.05
C THR A 20 -0.64 13.22 63.06
N SER A 21 -0.22 14.49 63.28
CA SER A 21 -0.62 15.50 64.29
C SER A 21 -0.23 16.96 63.90
N SER A 22 -0.91 17.92 64.54
CA SER A 22 -0.46 19.28 64.94
C SER A 22 -0.59 20.50 64.02
N MET A 23 -0.97 21.61 64.67
CA MET A 23 -1.29 22.95 64.15
C MET A 23 -0.12 23.94 64.32
N GLY A 24 -0.18 25.10 63.65
CA GLY A 24 0.64 26.28 63.94
C GLY A 24 -0.04 27.56 63.42
N SER A 25 -0.15 28.60 64.23
CA SER A 25 -1.12 29.70 64.05
C SER A 25 -0.57 30.99 63.40
N LEU A 26 -1.49 31.86 63.00
CA LEU A 26 -1.28 33.20 62.44
C LEU A 26 -0.85 34.24 63.50
N SER A 27 -0.18 35.31 63.05
CA SER A 27 -0.19 36.61 63.74
C SER A 27 -0.23 37.79 62.74
N ASN A 28 -1.07 38.77 63.06
CA ASN A 28 -1.26 40.03 62.32
C ASN A 28 -0.34 41.14 62.86
N ILE A 29 -0.23 42.26 62.12
CA ILE A 29 -0.07 43.70 62.51
C ILE A 29 0.40 44.44 61.22
N SER A 30 -0.09 45.61 60.78
CA SER A 30 -0.87 46.69 61.43
C SER A 30 -1.93 47.35 60.52
N ASN A 31 -2.83 48.10 61.13
CA ASN A 31 -3.83 48.99 60.51
C ASN A 31 -3.24 50.13 59.65
N MET A 32 -4.02 50.67 58.71
CA MET A 32 -4.70 51.98 58.88
C MET A 32 -5.77 52.26 57.81
N SER A 33 -6.75 53.07 58.19
CA SER A 33 -8.08 53.22 57.57
C SER A 33 -8.25 54.45 56.67
N ALA A 34 -9.15 54.34 55.68
CA ALA A 34 -10.18 55.30 55.23
C ALA A 34 -9.95 56.84 55.37
N SER A 35 -10.36 57.69 54.42
CA SER A 35 -11.77 57.82 54.00
C SER A 35 -12.01 58.82 52.84
N GLN A 36 -13.12 58.58 52.10
CA GLN A 36 -14.06 59.51 51.44
C GLN A 36 -13.60 60.74 50.60
N GLY A 37 -14.34 61.07 49.52
CA GLY A 37 -14.51 62.48 49.11
C GLY A 37 -14.73 62.86 47.62
N GLY A 38 -15.86 62.49 47.01
CA GLY A 38 -16.69 63.38 46.16
C GLY A 38 -16.15 64.12 44.89
N THR A 39 -16.71 63.71 43.74
CA THR A 39 -17.49 64.59 42.81
C THR A 39 -16.80 65.45 41.72
N VAL A 40 -16.85 64.93 40.48
CA VAL A 40 -17.14 65.59 39.17
C VAL A 40 -16.26 66.76 38.65
N ARG A 41 -15.59 66.53 37.50
CA ARG A 41 -15.69 67.41 36.32
C ARG A 41 -15.44 66.64 35.00
N ARG A 42 -15.81 67.27 33.87
CA ARG A 42 -16.12 66.63 32.56
C ARG A 42 -14.93 66.42 31.60
N SER A 43 -15.22 65.55 30.62
CA SER A 43 -14.87 65.58 29.19
C SER A 43 -13.45 65.22 28.70
N GLY A 44 -13.40 64.15 27.89
CA GLY A 44 -12.68 64.15 26.61
C GLY A 44 -11.55 63.12 26.47
N GLY A 45 -11.83 61.95 25.87
CA GLY A 45 -10.77 61.01 25.44
C GLY A 45 -11.18 59.53 25.51
N THR A 46 -11.88 59.05 24.48
CA THR A 46 -12.27 57.62 24.40
C THR A 46 -11.07 56.73 24.08
N LEU A 47 -11.00 55.59 24.75
CA LEU A 47 -9.89 54.66 24.75
C LEU A 47 -10.08 53.53 23.71
N GLY A 48 -9.01 53.12 23.04
CA GLY A 48 -8.99 51.95 22.14
C GLY A 48 -7.77 51.07 22.41
N LYS A 49 -7.79 50.28 23.49
CA LYS A 49 -6.73 49.29 23.80
C LYS A 49 -6.97 47.99 23.03
N SER A 50 -5.90 47.36 22.58
CA SER A 50 -5.77 45.90 22.75
C SER A 50 -4.35 45.54 23.15
N LYS A 51 -4.22 44.87 24.29
CA LYS A 51 -3.02 44.13 24.71
C LYS A 51 -3.41 42.66 24.72
N SER A 52 -2.71 41.84 23.96
CA SER A 52 -2.42 40.45 24.33
C SER A 52 -0.93 40.25 24.14
N GLY A 53 -0.26 39.82 25.20
CA GLY A 53 1.20 39.72 25.23
C GLY A 53 1.66 38.28 25.17
N TRP A 54 2.86 38.07 24.64
CA TRP A 54 3.65 36.89 24.89
C TRP A 54 4.99 37.33 25.49
N ARG A 55 5.35 36.75 26.64
CA ARG A 55 6.64 37.01 27.28
C ARG A 55 7.71 36.34 26.42
N LEU A 56 8.68 37.11 25.92
CA LEU A 56 9.95 36.51 25.51
C LEU A 56 10.67 36.05 26.78
N SER A 57 10.78 34.73 26.96
CA SER A 57 11.86 34.16 27.76
C SER A 57 13.16 34.35 26.99
N SER A 58 13.92 35.39 27.35
CA SER A 58 15.25 35.62 26.79
C SER A 58 16.17 34.43 27.06
N LEU A 59 16.92 34.02 26.04
CA LEU A 59 18.12 33.21 26.22
C LEU A 59 19.17 34.07 26.93
N SER A 60 19.12 34.10 28.25
CA SER A 60 20.10 34.76 29.09
C SER A 60 21.35 33.88 29.22
N PHE A 61 22.37 34.18 28.43
CA PHE A 61 23.71 33.63 28.68
C PHE A 61 24.22 34.17 30.03
N SER A 62 24.57 33.27 30.94
CA SER A 62 24.97 33.64 32.31
C SER A 62 26.20 34.55 32.31
N ARG A 63 26.04 35.77 32.85
CA ARG A 63 27.18 36.54 33.35
C ARG A 63 27.73 35.86 34.61
N GLY A 64 28.74 35.01 34.42
CA GLY A 64 29.51 34.44 35.52
C GLY A 64 30.19 35.55 36.33
N ASN A 65 29.91 35.60 37.63
CA ASN A 65 30.40 36.63 38.53
C ASN A 65 31.75 36.22 39.13
N HIS A 66 32.87 36.51 38.45
CA HIS A 66 34.21 36.39 39.02
C HIS A 66 35.01 37.69 38.86
N LYS A 67 35.61 38.13 39.96
CA LYS A 67 36.59 39.23 39.98
C LYS A 67 37.99 38.69 39.67
N SER A 68 38.81 39.54 39.03
CA SER A 68 40.26 39.44 38.77
C SER A 68 40.74 38.39 37.76
N PRO A 69 41.94 38.54 37.14
CA PRO A 69 42.78 39.73 36.93
C PRO A 69 42.89 40.09 35.42
N LEU A 70 43.92 40.85 35.01
CA LEU A 70 44.18 41.27 33.62
C LEU A 70 44.28 40.08 32.62
N PRO A 71 43.94 40.27 31.32
CA PRO A 71 43.91 39.17 30.35
C PRO A 71 45.30 38.66 29.95
N ASP A 72 45.45 37.33 29.94
CA ASP A 72 46.56 36.60 29.35
C ASP A 72 46.35 36.51 27.81
N PRO A 73 47.34 36.90 26.97
CA PRO A 73 47.21 36.91 25.51
C PRO A 73 47.24 35.52 24.85
N THR A 74 47.29 34.41 25.60
CA THR A 74 47.46 33.05 25.07
C THR A 74 46.20 32.17 25.05
N LYS A 75 45.01 32.73 25.33
CA LYS A 75 43.72 32.02 25.15
C LYS A 75 42.96 32.53 23.93
N GLU A 76 43.07 31.79 22.82
CA GLU A 76 42.24 31.95 21.63
C GLU A 76 40.79 31.44 21.85
N ASP A 77 39.89 31.87 20.96
CA ASP A 77 38.56 31.30 20.70
C ASP A 77 37.49 31.32 21.82
N SER A 78 37.27 32.52 22.39
CA SER A 78 35.89 33.00 22.53
C SER A 78 35.72 34.29 21.69
N GLY A 79 35.03 34.18 20.56
CA GLY A 79 34.85 35.28 19.62
C GLY A 79 34.15 36.45 20.32
N THR A 80 34.78 37.62 20.32
CA THR A 80 34.47 38.75 21.24
C THR A 80 33.03 39.29 21.14
N ASN A 81 32.26 38.86 20.14
CA ASN A 81 30.86 39.21 19.91
C ASN A 81 29.98 38.00 19.46
N GLY A 82 30.41 36.75 19.65
CA GLY A 82 29.63 35.53 19.34
C GLY A 82 29.34 35.24 17.86
N PHE A 83 29.76 36.12 16.95
CA PHE A 83 29.53 36.00 15.50
C PHE A 83 30.18 34.75 14.89
N LEU A 84 31.38 34.37 15.35
CA LEU A 84 32.12 33.23 14.78
C LEU A 84 31.45 31.90 15.13
N GLU A 85 30.99 31.79 16.38
CA GLU A 85 30.22 30.67 16.92
C GLU A 85 28.87 30.55 16.22
N LEU A 86 28.14 31.66 16.06
CA LEU A 86 26.87 31.70 15.34
C LEU A 86 27.04 31.36 13.85
N ARG A 87 28.10 31.87 13.20
CA ARG A 87 28.47 31.53 11.81
C ARG A 87 28.75 30.03 11.66
N ARG A 88 29.48 29.42 12.60
CA ARG A 88 29.76 27.97 12.61
C ARG A 88 28.47 27.17 12.83
N TYR A 89 27.64 27.59 13.79
CA TYR A 89 26.37 26.96 14.10
C TYR A 89 25.40 26.97 12.90
N ILE A 90 25.25 28.10 12.21
CA ILE A 90 24.35 28.21 11.05
C ILE A 90 24.85 27.38 9.86
N LYS A 91 26.17 27.22 9.67
CA LYS A 91 26.70 26.28 8.66
C LYS A 91 26.27 24.84 8.98
N GLN A 92 26.32 24.43 10.25
CA GLN A 92 25.87 23.11 10.69
C GLN A 92 24.34 22.95 10.60
N SER A 93 23.57 24.00 10.93
CA SER A 93 22.10 23.97 10.92
C SER A 93 21.52 23.97 9.49
N ALA A 94 22.26 24.54 8.52
CA ALA A 94 21.99 24.44 7.09
C ALA A 94 22.26 23.03 6.54
N GLU A 95 23.35 22.38 6.96
CA GLU A 95 23.63 20.99 6.56
C GLU A 95 22.56 20.04 7.08
N PHE A 96 22.15 20.19 8.36
CA PHE A 96 21.00 19.45 8.91
C PHE A 96 19.71 19.64 8.09
N ALA A 97 19.41 20.86 7.64
CA ALA A 97 18.24 21.14 6.81
C ALA A 97 18.33 20.49 5.41
N LYS A 98 19.54 20.42 4.84
CA LYS A 98 19.81 19.71 3.57
C LYS A 98 19.64 18.20 3.73
N GLU A 99 20.21 17.59 4.77
CA GLU A 99 20.07 16.15 5.03
C GLU A 99 18.61 15.77 5.31
N LEU A 100 17.88 16.57 6.10
CA LEU A 100 16.45 16.39 6.32
C LEU A 100 15.64 16.47 5.02
N SER A 101 16.03 17.35 4.09
CA SER A 101 15.43 17.42 2.75
C SER A 101 15.72 16.17 1.91
N SER A 102 16.90 15.56 2.03
CA SER A 102 17.21 14.28 1.35
C SER A 102 16.34 13.15 1.91
N ILE A 103 16.31 12.99 3.24
CA ILE A 103 15.55 11.92 3.91
C ILE A 103 14.05 12.01 3.57
N LEU A 104 13.49 13.22 3.48
CA LEU A 104 12.08 13.43 3.14
C LEU A 104 11.81 13.27 1.62
N GLN A 105 12.79 13.54 0.76
CA GLN A 105 12.74 13.17 -0.67
C GLN A 105 12.72 11.64 -0.83
N GLU A 106 13.62 10.92 -0.17
CA GLU A 106 13.69 9.46 -0.20
C GLU A 106 12.39 8.83 0.31
N ARG A 107 11.82 9.37 1.41
CA ARG A 107 10.48 8.99 1.89
C ARG A 107 9.41 9.21 0.82
N SER A 108 9.38 10.37 0.16
CA SER A 108 8.44 10.64 -0.92
C SER A 108 8.59 9.64 -2.08
N GLU A 109 9.82 9.25 -2.43
CA GLU A 109 10.09 8.33 -3.52
C GLU A 109 9.66 6.89 -3.18
N LEU A 110 9.82 6.45 -1.93
CA LEU A 110 9.29 5.15 -1.47
C LEU A 110 7.78 5.07 -1.64
N GLU A 111 7.04 6.10 -1.22
CA GLU A 111 5.58 6.20 -1.37
C GLU A 111 5.16 6.19 -2.84
N ALA A 112 5.83 6.97 -3.69
CA ALA A 112 5.57 7.01 -5.14
C ALA A 112 5.87 5.67 -5.82
N ASN A 113 6.87 4.93 -5.34
CA ASN A 113 7.23 3.61 -5.88
C ASN A 113 6.26 2.52 -5.42
N TYR A 114 5.79 2.56 -4.17
CA TYR A 114 4.73 1.68 -3.69
C TYR A 114 3.44 1.88 -4.48
N ALA A 115 2.98 3.13 -4.65
CA ALA A 115 1.83 3.49 -5.47
C ALA A 115 1.92 2.91 -6.90
N LYS A 116 3.07 3.09 -7.58
CA LYS A 116 3.30 2.52 -8.93
C LYS A 116 3.29 0.99 -8.95
N GLY A 117 3.76 0.34 -7.89
CA GLY A 117 3.73 -1.12 -7.76
C GLY A 117 2.29 -1.63 -7.58
N LEU A 118 1.55 -0.99 -6.70
CA LEU A 118 0.17 -1.34 -6.36
C LEU A 118 -0.79 -1.13 -7.54
N SER A 119 -0.73 0.02 -8.21
CA SER A 119 -1.52 0.31 -9.41
C SER A 119 -1.31 -0.71 -10.54
N LYS A 120 -0.07 -1.20 -10.72
CA LYS A 120 0.23 -2.27 -11.70
C LYS A 120 -0.43 -3.59 -11.35
N ILE A 121 -0.46 -3.99 -10.07
CA ILE A 121 -1.10 -5.25 -9.66
C ILE A 121 -2.63 -5.12 -9.63
N ALA A 122 -3.17 -3.96 -9.25
CA ALA A 122 -4.58 -3.60 -9.36
C ALA A 122 -5.08 -3.72 -10.81
N THR A 123 -4.40 -3.05 -11.75
CA THR A 123 -4.70 -3.14 -13.19
C THR A 123 -4.65 -4.58 -13.71
N ARG A 124 -3.68 -5.39 -13.25
CA ARG A 124 -3.58 -6.81 -13.64
C ARG A 124 -4.74 -7.64 -13.07
N LEU A 125 -5.11 -7.43 -11.81
CA LEU A 125 -6.24 -8.11 -11.15
C LEU A 125 -7.55 -7.78 -11.88
N ALA A 126 -7.83 -6.50 -12.10
CA ALA A 126 -9.02 -6.05 -12.85
C ALA A 126 -9.10 -6.69 -14.25
N LYS A 127 -7.96 -6.83 -14.95
CA LYS A 127 -7.91 -7.50 -16.25
C LYS A 127 -8.24 -8.99 -16.16
N VAL A 128 -7.63 -9.72 -15.24
CA VAL A 128 -7.86 -11.18 -15.10
C VAL A 128 -9.30 -11.47 -14.69
N SER A 129 -9.87 -10.69 -13.77
CA SER A 129 -11.24 -10.86 -13.30
C SER A 129 -12.30 -10.51 -14.36
N LYS A 130 -11.95 -9.72 -15.39
CA LYS A 130 -12.87 -9.34 -16.47
C LYS A 130 -13.24 -10.48 -17.42
N ASP A 131 -12.38 -11.48 -17.54
CA ASP A 131 -12.62 -12.66 -18.39
C ASP A 131 -13.46 -13.74 -17.68
N ALA A 132 -13.72 -13.57 -16.37
CA ALA A 132 -14.60 -14.40 -15.57
C ALA A 132 -16.02 -13.83 -15.50
N VAL A 133 -16.99 -14.70 -15.20
CA VAL A 133 -18.43 -14.39 -15.16
C VAL A 133 -18.92 -14.51 -13.71
N GLY A 134 -19.88 -13.67 -13.33
CA GLY A 134 -20.57 -13.74 -12.03
C GLY A 134 -20.19 -12.63 -11.04
N THR A 135 -20.88 -12.67 -9.90
CA THR A 135 -20.67 -11.81 -8.73
C THR A 135 -19.27 -11.94 -8.13
N LEU A 136 -18.67 -13.13 -8.11
CA LEU A 136 -17.30 -13.33 -7.64
C LEU A 136 -16.29 -12.56 -8.51
N ALA A 137 -16.45 -12.62 -9.84
CA ALA A 137 -15.63 -11.87 -10.78
C ALA A 137 -15.77 -10.35 -10.56
N ASN A 138 -17.01 -9.87 -10.44
CA ASN A 138 -17.31 -8.47 -10.14
C ASN A 138 -16.73 -8.01 -8.79
N ALA A 139 -16.77 -8.85 -7.75
CA ALA A 139 -16.21 -8.54 -6.44
C ALA A 139 -14.69 -8.38 -6.49
N TRP A 140 -13.98 -9.20 -7.27
CA TRP A 140 -12.54 -9.05 -7.49
C TRP A 140 -12.19 -7.82 -8.35
N ILE A 141 -13.05 -7.40 -9.28
CA ILE A 141 -12.91 -6.11 -9.98
C ILE A 141 -13.10 -4.95 -8.99
N GLY A 142 -14.03 -5.09 -8.04
CA GLY A 142 -14.21 -4.16 -6.91
C GLY A 142 -12.94 -4.04 -6.08
N VAL A 143 -12.37 -5.15 -5.59
CA VAL A 143 -11.10 -5.15 -4.85
C VAL A 143 -9.95 -4.52 -5.65
N ALA A 144 -9.85 -4.79 -6.96
CA ALA A 144 -8.87 -4.14 -7.82
C ALA A 144 -9.06 -2.62 -7.90
N THR A 145 -10.30 -2.14 -7.89
CA THR A 145 -10.63 -0.71 -7.87
C THR A 145 -10.20 -0.07 -6.54
N GLU A 146 -10.45 -0.72 -5.41
CA GLU A 146 -10.02 -0.23 -4.09
C GLU A 146 -8.49 -0.26 -3.94
N MET A 147 -7.79 -1.25 -4.52
CA MET A 147 -6.31 -1.25 -4.59
C MET A 147 -5.76 -0.06 -5.39
N GLU A 148 -6.46 0.40 -6.43
CA GLU A 148 -6.07 1.63 -7.15
C GLU A 148 -6.30 2.88 -6.28
N MET A 149 -7.32 2.90 -5.42
CA MET A 149 -7.54 3.99 -4.45
C MET A 149 -6.48 4.02 -3.34
N GLU A 150 -5.98 2.86 -2.93
CA GLU A 150 -4.80 2.76 -2.06
C GLU A 150 -3.54 3.28 -2.78
N ALA A 151 -3.33 2.91 -4.05
CA ALA A 151 -2.23 3.46 -4.84
C ALA A 151 -2.32 5.00 -4.97
N GLU A 152 -3.51 5.55 -5.16
CA GLU A 152 -3.76 7.00 -5.15
C GLU A 152 -3.45 7.64 -3.79
N LEU A 153 -3.81 6.99 -2.68
CA LEU A 153 -3.50 7.45 -1.34
C LEU A 153 -1.98 7.60 -1.14
N HIS A 154 -1.21 6.56 -1.48
CA HIS A 154 0.26 6.60 -1.41
C HIS A 154 0.87 7.64 -2.37
N ARG A 155 0.32 7.80 -3.58
CA ARG A 155 0.74 8.85 -4.52
C ARG A 155 0.49 10.26 -3.95
N SER A 156 -0.67 10.49 -3.34
CA SER A 156 -1.01 11.78 -2.71
C SER A 156 -0.10 12.12 -1.53
N VAL A 157 0.36 11.11 -0.77
CA VAL A 157 1.35 11.28 0.31
C VAL A 157 2.71 11.64 -0.27
N ALA A 158 3.15 10.95 -1.33
CA ALA A 158 4.39 11.29 -2.04
C ALA A 158 4.38 12.74 -2.55
N ASP A 159 3.35 13.10 -3.33
CA ASP A 159 3.24 14.43 -3.94
C ASP A 159 3.20 15.54 -2.89
N PHE A 160 2.50 15.33 -1.77
CA PHE A 160 2.50 16.29 -0.64
C PHE A 160 3.88 16.41 0.00
N VAL A 161 4.58 15.30 0.30
CA VAL A 161 5.91 15.35 0.93
C VAL A 161 6.95 15.98 -0.03
N ALA A 162 6.82 15.79 -1.34
CA ALA A 162 7.63 16.49 -2.32
C ALA A 162 7.33 18.00 -2.34
N ALA A 163 6.06 18.39 -2.51
CA ALA A 163 5.66 19.77 -2.79
C ALA A 163 5.56 20.69 -1.56
N GLU A 164 5.05 20.19 -0.43
CA GLU A 164 4.74 21.01 0.76
C GLU A 164 5.83 20.99 1.85
N VAL A 165 6.78 20.05 1.72
CA VAL A 165 7.82 19.77 2.72
C VAL A 165 9.22 19.85 2.09
N THR A 166 9.50 19.01 1.09
CA THR A 166 10.85 18.84 0.56
C THR A 166 11.30 20.03 -0.29
N GLN A 167 10.52 20.42 -1.29
CA GLN A 167 10.86 21.53 -2.19
C GLN A 167 10.92 22.89 -1.45
N PRO A 168 10.00 23.23 -0.53
CA PRO A 168 10.09 24.45 0.27
C PRO A 168 11.35 24.51 1.14
N LEU A 169 11.78 23.37 1.73
CA LEU A 169 12.99 23.29 2.54
C LEU A 169 14.27 23.54 1.73
N ARG A 170 14.34 23.09 0.47
CA ARG A 170 15.44 23.41 -0.46
C ARG A 170 15.51 24.92 -0.75
N VAL A 171 14.36 25.52 -1.09
CA VAL A 171 14.26 26.96 -1.41
C VAL A 171 14.68 27.83 -0.21
N LEU A 172 14.28 27.45 1.00
CA LEU A 172 14.72 28.11 2.23
C LEU A 172 16.25 28.02 2.38
N ASN A 173 16.81 26.81 2.28
CA ASN A 173 18.24 26.58 2.49
C ASN A 173 19.12 27.36 1.48
N ASP A 174 18.71 27.41 0.21
CA ASP A 174 19.38 28.22 -0.82
C ASP A 174 19.32 29.72 -0.51
N THR A 175 18.16 30.21 -0.05
CA THR A 175 17.95 31.61 0.32
C THR A 175 18.82 31.99 1.53
N HIS A 176 18.83 31.13 2.56
CA HIS A 176 19.64 31.29 3.76
C HIS A 176 21.14 31.18 3.46
N SER A 177 21.57 30.28 2.57
CA SER A 177 22.98 30.21 2.15
C SER A 177 23.42 31.45 1.37
N LYS A 178 22.55 32.07 0.56
CA LYS A 178 22.87 33.33 -0.15
C LYS A 178 22.99 34.49 0.85
N SER A 179 22.02 34.60 1.76
CA SER A 179 22.02 35.58 2.87
C SER A 179 23.30 35.47 3.70
N ARG A 180 23.65 34.27 4.20
CA ARG A 180 24.87 34.03 4.99
C ARG A 180 26.15 34.45 4.25
N LYS A 181 26.31 34.07 2.98
CA LYS A 181 27.50 34.42 2.18
C LYS A 181 27.65 35.94 1.98
N ALA A 182 26.54 36.66 1.78
CA ALA A 182 26.55 38.11 1.66
C ALA A 182 27.01 38.79 2.97
N ILE A 183 26.55 38.29 4.13
CA ILE A 183 26.94 38.79 5.45
C ILE A 183 28.42 38.51 5.73
N GLU A 184 28.89 37.28 5.48
CA GLU A 184 30.30 36.90 5.62
C GLU A 184 31.21 37.85 4.82
N ALA A 185 30.86 38.16 3.57
CA ALA A 185 31.60 39.09 2.72
C ALA A 185 31.49 40.58 3.13
N VAL A 186 30.52 40.98 3.95
CA VAL A 186 30.47 42.33 4.55
C VAL A 186 31.43 42.41 5.74
N VAL A 187 31.43 41.40 6.62
CA VAL A 187 32.33 41.34 7.79
C VAL A 187 33.79 41.26 7.36
N GLU A 188 34.12 40.39 6.40
CA GLU A 188 35.50 40.21 5.89
C GLU A 188 36.10 41.51 5.33
N ARG A 189 35.30 42.33 4.64
CA ARG A 189 35.75 43.64 4.13
C ARG A 189 36.02 44.65 5.24
N ALA A 190 35.19 44.68 6.28
CA ALA A 190 35.40 45.54 7.44
C ALA A 190 36.62 45.10 8.25
N GLU A 191 36.80 43.79 8.44
CA GLU A 191 37.94 43.18 9.13
C GLU A 191 39.25 43.48 8.41
N LYS A 192 39.29 43.28 7.08
CA LYS A 192 40.45 43.65 6.25
C LYS A 192 40.78 45.14 6.37
N THR A 193 39.77 46.01 6.33
CA THR A 193 39.98 47.47 6.50
C THR A 193 40.61 47.80 7.84
N LEU A 194 40.18 47.16 8.92
CA LEU A 194 40.78 47.28 10.25
C LEU A 194 42.24 46.78 10.27
N MET A 195 42.51 45.61 9.70
CA MET A 195 43.87 45.04 9.60
C MET A 195 44.82 45.98 8.85
N ASP A 196 44.39 46.52 7.71
CA ASP A 196 45.19 47.47 6.92
C ASP A 196 45.53 48.73 7.74
N LYS A 197 44.57 49.30 8.50
CA LYS A 197 44.83 50.46 9.37
C LYS A 197 45.71 50.15 10.58
N ARG A 198 45.64 48.93 11.13
CA ARG A 198 46.55 48.49 12.20
C ARG A 198 47.98 48.25 11.69
N ALA A 199 48.14 47.80 10.45
CA ALA A 199 49.44 47.67 9.80
C ALA A 199 50.10 49.05 9.56
N ASP A 200 49.33 50.02 9.06
CA ASP A 200 49.76 51.43 8.93
C ASP A 200 50.19 52.01 10.29
N GLU A 201 49.37 51.86 11.32
CA GLU A 201 49.66 52.32 12.69
C GLU A 201 50.96 51.72 13.23
N PHE A 202 51.14 50.39 13.11
CA PHE A 202 52.33 49.68 13.59
C PHE A 202 53.61 50.17 12.90
N LYS A 203 53.55 50.44 11.59
CA LYS A 203 54.67 50.95 10.81
C LYS A 203 55.09 52.36 11.28
N ILE A 204 54.14 53.28 11.43
CA ILE A 204 54.44 54.65 11.88
C ILE A 204 54.88 54.67 13.35
N LYS A 205 54.27 53.86 14.22
CA LYS A 205 54.71 53.66 15.61
C LYS A 205 56.19 53.29 15.69
N LYS A 206 56.62 52.31 14.86
CA LYS A 206 58.01 51.88 14.79
C LYS A 206 58.95 53.01 14.34
N ASN A 207 58.58 53.76 13.31
CA ASN A 207 59.36 54.90 12.83
C ASN A 207 59.50 56.01 13.88
N SER A 208 58.37 56.43 14.48
CA SER A 208 58.32 57.45 15.53
C SER A 208 59.24 57.09 16.70
N TYR A 209 59.20 55.83 17.16
CA TYR A 209 60.06 55.35 18.25
C TYR A 209 61.56 55.33 17.90
N ILE A 210 61.92 55.07 16.64
CA ILE A 210 63.30 55.15 16.15
C ILE A 210 63.78 56.61 16.16
N LEU A 211 62.99 57.53 15.60
CA LEU A 211 63.32 58.96 15.56
C LEU A 211 63.49 59.55 16.98
N TRP A 212 62.62 59.17 17.93
CA TRP A 212 62.74 59.55 19.34
C TRP A 212 64.04 59.02 19.97
N LYS A 213 64.35 57.74 19.75
CA LYS A 213 65.59 57.12 20.26
C LYS A 213 66.85 57.79 19.71
N ASP A 214 66.83 58.23 18.47
CA ASP A 214 67.96 58.93 17.86
C ASP A 214 68.05 60.41 18.28
N LEU A 215 66.91 61.06 18.57
CA LEU A 215 66.87 62.39 19.16
C LEU A 215 67.48 62.39 20.57
N GLU A 216 67.14 61.40 21.41
CA GLU A 216 67.66 61.31 22.77
C GLU A 216 69.17 61.07 22.80
N LYS A 217 69.69 60.14 21.99
CA LYS A 217 71.15 59.95 21.81
C LYS A 217 71.86 61.25 21.41
N LEU A 218 71.27 62.04 20.51
CA LEU A 218 71.84 63.30 20.05
C LEU A 218 71.79 64.38 21.15
N GLN A 219 70.76 64.35 22.01
CA GLN A 219 70.68 65.19 23.21
C GLN A 219 71.75 64.83 24.24
N GLU A 220 71.92 63.54 24.55
CA GLU A 220 73.00 63.05 25.42
C GLU A 220 74.38 63.43 24.88
N GLN A 221 74.62 63.26 23.57
CA GLN A 221 75.88 63.65 22.92
C GLN A 221 76.17 65.16 23.08
N ILE A 222 75.18 66.02 22.82
CA ILE A 222 75.30 67.47 22.99
C ILE A 222 75.53 67.84 24.47
N HIS A 223 74.87 67.16 25.41
CA HIS A 223 75.04 67.38 26.84
C HIS A 223 76.45 66.97 27.32
N GLY A 224 76.96 65.83 26.84
CA GLY A 224 78.32 65.36 27.13
C GLY A 224 79.41 66.32 26.61
N VAL A 225 79.21 66.92 25.43
CA VAL A 225 80.10 67.98 24.91
C VAL A 225 80.04 69.24 25.79
N LYS A 226 78.85 69.68 26.22
CA LYS A 226 78.70 70.84 27.13
C LYS A 226 79.35 70.64 28.50
N LEU A 227 79.40 69.40 29.01
CA LEU A 227 80.06 69.05 30.28
C LEU A 227 81.58 68.83 30.15
N GLY A 228 82.18 69.09 28.98
CA GLY A 228 83.62 68.90 28.77
C GLY A 228 84.08 67.44 28.77
N LYS A 229 83.16 66.47 28.77
CA LYS A 229 83.47 65.02 28.76
C LYS A 229 83.92 64.49 27.40
N VAL A 230 83.83 65.31 26.35
CA VAL A 230 84.24 64.99 24.97
C VAL A 230 85.31 65.98 24.52
N LYS A 231 86.39 65.47 23.93
CA LYS A 231 87.62 66.23 23.65
C LYS A 231 87.40 67.27 22.53
N THR A 232 87.34 68.55 22.92
CA THR A 232 87.48 69.74 22.07
C THR A 232 86.73 69.70 20.72
N SER A 233 85.39 69.68 20.75
CA SER A 233 84.60 70.04 19.57
C SER A 233 84.66 71.54 19.32
N SER A 234 84.83 71.96 18.06
CA SER A 234 84.78 73.38 17.70
C SER A 234 83.41 73.98 18.02
N GLU A 235 83.33 75.27 18.37
CA GLU A 235 82.06 76.01 18.49
C GLU A 235 81.18 75.86 17.23
N LYS A 236 81.83 75.78 16.05
CA LYS A 236 81.21 75.51 14.75
C LYS A 236 80.62 74.09 14.63
N GLU A 237 81.16 73.11 15.35
CA GLU A 237 80.61 71.75 15.43
C GLU A 237 79.45 71.65 16.41
N VAL A 238 79.53 72.36 17.54
CA VAL A 238 78.40 72.47 18.48
C VAL A 238 77.19 73.10 17.78
N GLY A 239 77.40 74.16 16.98
CA GLY A 239 76.36 74.73 16.12
C GLY A 239 75.77 73.73 15.12
N LYS A 240 76.59 72.89 14.47
CA LYS A 240 76.12 71.81 13.57
C LYS A 240 75.29 70.76 14.31
N LEU A 241 75.68 70.37 15.53
CA LEU A 241 74.92 69.41 16.33
C LEU A 241 73.57 69.98 16.80
N GLN A 242 73.53 71.26 17.20
CA GLN A 242 72.27 71.95 17.51
C GLN A 242 71.34 72.02 16.29
N ALA A 243 71.86 72.35 15.10
CA ALA A 243 71.08 72.36 13.87
C ALA A 243 70.52 70.97 13.51
N LYS A 244 71.34 69.90 13.68
CA LYS A 244 70.87 68.51 13.54
C LYS A 244 69.77 68.17 14.55
N LYS A 245 69.94 68.58 15.82
CA LYS A 245 68.93 68.37 16.86
C LYS A 245 67.60 69.02 16.48
N HIS A 246 67.63 70.28 16.05
CA HIS A 246 66.40 70.99 15.67
C HIS A 246 65.69 70.27 14.52
N LYS A 247 66.40 69.92 13.44
CA LYS A 247 65.83 69.18 12.30
C LYS A 247 65.24 67.82 12.72
N LEU A 248 65.91 67.09 13.60
CA LEU A 248 65.43 65.79 14.08
C LEU A 248 64.23 65.94 15.03
N ALA A 249 64.22 66.95 15.89
CA ALA A 249 63.08 67.27 16.73
C ALA A 249 61.85 67.69 15.90
N ASP A 250 62.05 68.35 14.76
CA ASP A 250 60.96 68.72 13.83
C ASP A 250 60.40 67.47 13.13
N ALA A 251 61.26 66.53 12.73
CA ALA A 251 60.85 65.24 12.19
C ALA A 251 60.11 64.37 13.23
N VAL A 252 60.55 64.36 14.51
CA VAL A 252 59.83 63.70 15.61
C VAL A 252 58.42 64.29 15.78
N ARG A 253 58.28 65.62 15.87
CA ARG A 253 56.96 66.27 16.03
C ARG A 253 56.02 66.03 14.84
N HIS A 254 56.56 65.79 13.64
CA HIS A 254 55.80 65.36 12.48
C HIS A 254 55.33 63.90 12.62
N GLU A 255 56.25 62.96 12.84
CA GLU A 255 55.94 61.52 12.90
C GLU A 255 55.06 61.16 14.12
N GLU A 256 55.18 61.88 15.24
CA GLU A 256 54.28 61.75 16.40
C GLU A 256 52.84 62.18 16.07
N ARG A 257 52.66 63.26 15.29
CA ARG A 257 51.34 63.70 14.83
C ARG A 257 50.73 62.67 13.89
N GLU A 258 51.51 62.16 12.92
CA GLU A 258 51.05 61.09 12.03
C GLU A 258 50.75 59.79 12.79
N TYR A 259 51.51 59.45 13.83
CA TYR A 259 51.22 58.29 14.68
C TYR A 259 49.90 58.46 15.45
N HIS A 260 49.68 59.62 16.06
CA HIS A 260 48.41 59.96 16.70
C HIS A 260 47.24 59.85 15.71
N ASP A 261 47.37 60.46 14.53
CA ASP A 261 46.30 60.49 13.52
C ASP A 261 46.08 59.12 12.86
N CYS A 262 47.09 58.25 12.79
CA CYS A 262 46.90 56.83 12.46
C CYS A 262 46.20 56.04 13.57
N THR A 263 46.51 56.31 14.84
CA THR A 263 45.84 55.66 15.99
C THR A 263 44.34 56.02 16.03
N ILE A 264 43.98 57.27 15.74
CA ILE A 264 42.58 57.68 15.61
C ILE A 264 41.92 57.01 14.38
N ARG A 265 42.63 56.86 13.26
CA ARG A 265 42.11 56.15 12.07
C ARG A 265 41.88 54.66 12.31
N SER A 266 42.77 53.97 13.00
CA SER A 266 42.63 52.53 13.30
C SER A 266 41.55 52.27 14.34
N GLU A 267 41.36 53.15 15.32
CA GLU A 267 40.25 53.05 16.28
C GLU A 267 38.88 53.30 15.63
N ARG A 268 38.76 54.25 14.70
CA ARG A 268 37.53 54.41 13.89
C ARG A 268 37.21 53.16 13.08
N ALA A 269 38.21 52.59 12.39
CA ALA A 269 38.03 51.34 11.65
C ALA A 269 37.62 50.16 12.56
N ARG A 270 38.09 50.14 13.82
CA ARG A 270 37.70 49.14 14.82
C ARG A 270 36.23 49.30 15.22
N GLN A 271 35.77 50.53 15.44
CA GLN A 271 34.37 50.85 15.75
C GLN A 271 33.44 50.49 14.58
N ASP A 272 33.82 50.83 13.34
CA ASP A 272 33.07 50.45 12.14
C ASP A 272 32.95 48.92 11.99
N TRP A 273 34.05 48.19 12.18
CA TRP A 273 34.05 46.72 12.18
C TRP A 273 33.16 46.13 13.28
N GLU A 274 33.22 46.66 14.51
CA GLU A 274 32.40 46.21 15.64
C GLU A 274 30.90 46.43 15.38
N ILE A 275 30.52 47.58 14.82
CA ILE A 275 29.13 47.89 14.40
C ILE A 275 28.68 46.92 13.30
N VAL A 276 29.53 46.65 12.32
CA VAL A 276 29.25 45.69 11.23
C VAL A 276 29.07 44.27 11.80
N LEU A 277 29.93 43.86 12.73
CA LEU A 277 29.91 42.53 13.35
C LEU A 277 28.62 42.32 14.17
N PHE A 278 28.22 43.30 14.98
CA PHE A 278 26.99 43.26 15.76
C PHE A 278 25.74 43.19 14.86
N LYS A 279 25.65 44.04 13.82
CA LYS A 279 24.55 44.00 12.85
C LYS A 279 24.48 42.66 12.11
N SER A 280 25.64 42.11 11.76
CA SER A 280 25.78 40.81 11.08
C SER A 280 25.33 39.64 11.96
N ALA A 281 25.69 39.67 13.25
CA ALA A 281 25.24 38.66 14.22
C ALA A 281 23.70 38.69 14.39
N ASN A 282 23.10 39.87 14.54
CA ASN A 282 21.64 40.00 14.65
C ASN A 282 20.92 39.48 13.39
N HIS A 283 21.44 39.76 12.18
CA HIS A 283 20.84 39.24 10.94
C HIS A 283 20.97 37.72 10.85
N LEU A 284 22.12 37.16 11.23
CA LEU A 284 22.31 35.70 11.32
C LEU A 284 21.35 35.05 12.34
N GLN A 285 21.08 35.71 13.47
CA GLN A 285 20.08 35.25 14.43
C GLN A 285 18.68 35.19 13.80
N SER A 286 18.24 36.25 13.11
CA SER A 286 16.92 36.27 12.45
C SER A 286 16.77 35.19 11.36
N VAL A 287 17.84 34.88 10.62
CA VAL A 287 17.87 33.77 9.65
C VAL A 287 17.67 32.41 10.35
N GLU A 288 18.31 32.18 11.50
CA GLU A 288 18.14 30.95 12.27
C GLU A 288 16.77 30.86 12.97
N GLU A 289 16.19 31.99 13.41
CA GLU A 289 14.82 32.07 13.94
C GLU A 289 13.77 31.70 12.87
N GLU A 290 13.91 32.25 11.66
CA GLU A 290 13.08 31.90 10.50
C GLU A 290 13.19 30.40 10.19
N ARG A 291 14.42 29.86 10.14
CA ARG A 291 14.68 28.45 9.86
C ARG A 291 14.03 27.52 10.89
N ARG A 292 14.13 27.84 12.18
CA ARG A 292 13.52 27.07 13.26
C ARG A 292 12.01 27.04 13.16
N LYS A 293 11.39 28.20 12.94
CA LYS A 293 9.94 28.30 12.77
C LYS A 293 9.48 27.51 11.56
N PHE A 294 10.15 27.68 10.42
CA PHE A 294 9.83 26.96 9.19
C PHE A 294 9.89 25.45 9.37
N LEU A 295 10.93 24.92 10.05
CA LEU A 295 11.04 23.50 10.35
C LEU A 295 9.94 23.00 11.28
N GLN A 296 9.54 23.80 12.28
CA GLN A 296 8.42 23.46 13.16
C GLN A 296 7.11 23.39 12.38
N ASP A 297 6.79 24.41 11.58
CA ASP A 297 5.58 24.48 10.76
C ASP A 297 5.53 23.32 9.74
N THR A 298 6.68 23.00 9.12
CA THR A 298 6.85 21.88 8.18
C THR A 298 6.67 20.52 8.88
N GLY A 299 7.23 20.35 10.07
CA GLY A 299 7.04 19.14 10.88
C GLY A 299 5.58 18.92 11.27
N ILE A 300 4.86 19.98 11.62
CA ILE A 300 3.42 19.93 11.90
C ILE A 300 2.62 19.52 10.66
N LYS A 301 2.91 20.09 9.47
CA LYS A 301 2.29 19.66 8.21
C LYS A 301 2.48 18.15 7.97
N TYR A 302 3.69 17.65 8.15
CA TYR A 302 4.03 16.24 7.95
C TYR A 302 3.29 15.32 8.94
N VAL A 303 3.26 15.65 10.23
CA VAL A 303 2.52 14.87 11.24
C VAL A 303 1.02 14.87 10.93
N ASN A 304 0.45 16.01 10.56
CA ASN A 304 -0.97 16.13 10.20
C ASN A 304 -1.32 15.28 8.97
N LEU A 305 -0.46 15.25 7.93
CA LEU A 305 -0.63 14.34 6.79
C LEU A 305 -0.71 12.89 7.28
N MET A 306 0.32 12.44 8.01
CA MET A 306 0.44 11.06 8.48
C MET A 306 -0.73 10.64 9.39
N ALA A 307 -1.29 11.56 10.17
CA ALA A 307 -2.47 11.30 11.00
C ALA A 307 -3.75 11.00 10.18
N THR A 308 -3.87 11.51 8.95
CA THR A 308 -5.04 11.28 8.09
C THR A 308 -4.98 9.98 7.28
N VAL A 309 -3.79 9.42 7.06
CA VAL A 309 -3.59 8.23 6.20
C VAL A 309 -4.31 6.99 6.75
N PRO A 310 -4.22 6.62 8.05
CA PRO A 310 -4.90 5.43 8.58
C PRO A 310 -6.42 5.43 8.41
N GLN A 311 -7.06 6.60 8.53
CA GLN A 311 -8.51 6.72 8.36
C GLN A 311 -8.93 6.42 6.90
N LYS A 312 -8.18 6.93 5.92
CA LYS A 312 -8.44 6.68 4.50
C LYS A 312 -8.16 5.23 4.12
N TYR A 313 -7.06 4.66 4.64
CA TYR A 313 -6.72 3.25 4.45
C TYR A 313 -7.81 2.31 5.03
N LEU A 314 -8.35 2.63 6.21
CA LEU A 314 -9.47 1.87 6.79
C LEU A 314 -10.73 1.93 5.91
N GLN A 315 -11.05 3.09 5.33
CA GLN A 315 -12.20 3.23 4.42
C GLN A 315 -12.06 2.35 3.16
N ILE A 316 -10.85 2.25 2.61
CA ILE A 316 -10.51 1.36 1.49
C ILE A 316 -10.71 -0.12 1.89
N CYS A 317 -10.20 -0.53 3.05
CA CYS A 317 -10.37 -1.90 3.57
C CYS A 317 -11.84 -2.28 3.79
N GLU A 318 -12.66 -1.36 4.31
CA GLU A 318 -14.10 -1.59 4.47
C GLU A 318 -14.81 -1.70 3.11
N LYS A 319 -14.41 -0.93 2.10
CA LYS A 319 -14.92 -1.07 0.73
C LYS A 319 -14.54 -2.39 0.08
N MET A 320 -13.32 -2.89 0.28
CA MET A 320 -12.93 -4.24 -0.15
C MET A 320 -13.81 -5.31 0.49
N ARG A 321 -14.14 -5.17 1.80
CA ARG A 321 -15.06 -6.08 2.50
C ARG A 321 -16.48 -6.00 1.93
N GLU A 322 -16.99 -4.80 1.63
CA GLU A 322 -18.30 -4.62 0.98
C GLU A 322 -18.39 -5.34 -0.37
N HIS A 323 -17.32 -5.31 -1.19
CA HIS A 323 -17.30 -6.02 -2.47
C HIS A 323 -17.37 -7.53 -2.27
N MET A 324 -16.56 -8.09 -1.35
CA MET A 324 -16.57 -9.52 -1.04
C MET A 324 -17.89 -9.99 -0.40
N ALA A 325 -18.57 -9.14 0.38
CA ALA A 325 -19.86 -9.45 0.98
C ALA A 325 -21.04 -9.51 -0.02
N ARG A 326 -20.85 -9.09 -1.26
CA ARG A 326 -21.87 -9.14 -2.34
C ARG A 326 -21.78 -10.38 -3.22
N VAL A 327 -20.86 -11.31 -2.93
CA VAL A 327 -20.70 -12.56 -3.71
C VAL A 327 -21.85 -13.53 -3.39
N ASP A 328 -22.53 -13.99 -4.44
CA ASP A 328 -23.56 -15.03 -4.38
C ASP A 328 -23.17 -16.19 -5.30
N LEU A 329 -22.71 -17.29 -4.69
CA LEU A 329 -22.25 -18.48 -5.41
C LEU A 329 -23.39 -19.20 -6.16
N ASN A 330 -24.64 -19.09 -5.70
CA ASN A 330 -25.78 -19.69 -6.38
C ASN A 330 -26.10 -18.92 -7.65
N LEU A 331 -26.08 -17.59 -7.59
CA LEU A 331 -26.25 -16.73 -8.76
C LEU A 331 -25.13 -16.96 -9.78
N ASP A 332 -23.88 -17.14 -9.33
CA ASP A 332 -22.74 -17.43 -10.21
C ASP A 332 -22.88 -18.77 -10.93
N VAL A 333 -23.29 -19.83 -10.22
CA VAL A 333 -23.59 -21.13 -10.83
C VAL A 333 -24.74 -21.02 -11.83
N GLN A 334 -25.82 -20.30 -11.49
CA GLN A 334 -26.93 -20.06 -12.42
C GLN A 334 -26.49 -19.25 -13.66
N SER A 335 -25.65 -18.23 -13.50
CA SER A 335 -25.06 -17.48 -14.61
C SER A 335 -24.26 -18.40 -15.53
N ILE A 336 -23.38 -19.24 -14.98
CA ILE A 336 -22.59 -20.22 -15.75
C ILE A 336 -23.51 -21.20 -16.51
N ILE A 337 -24.54 -21.76 -15.84
CA ILE A 337 -25.49 -22.66 -16.49
C ILE A 337 -26.27 -21.95 -17.61
N SER A 338 -26.66 -20.68 -17.42
CA SER A 338 -27.39 -19.93 -18.46
C SER A 338 -26.51 -19.54 -19.66
N GLU A 339 -25.23 -19.24 -19.46
CA GLU A 339 -24.31 -18.83 -20.54
C GLU A 339 -23.63 -19.99 -21.26
N ARG A 340 -23.35 -21.09 -20.56
CA ARG A 340 -22.58 -22.23 -21.06
C ARG A 340 -23.43 -23.49 -21.29
N GLY A 341 -24.60 -23.55 -20.65
CA GLY A 341 -25.46 -24.72 -20.61
C GLY A 341 -24.94 -25.80 -19.65
N THR A 342 -25.85 -26.46 -18.94
CA THR A 342 -25.76 -27.92 -18.83
C THR A 342 -26.41 -28.47 -20.09
N SER A 343 -25.65 -29.10 -21.00
CA SER A 343 -26.19 -29.55 -22.29
C SER A 343 -27.42 -30.43 -22.06
N PRO A 344 -28.57 -30.16 -22.71
CA PRO A 344 -29.75 -31.00 -22.57
C PRO A 344 -29.40 -32.42 -23.01
N ASN A 345 -29.75 -33.41 -22.19
CA ASN A 345 -29.52 -34.82 -22.48
C ASN A 345 -30.50 -35.29 -23.57
N ILE A 346 -30.15 -35.04 -24.83
CA ILE A 346 -30.87 -35.61 -25.98
C ILE A 346 -30.37 -37.04 -26.13
N GLN A 347 -31.24 -38.01 -25.85
CA GLN A 347 -30.90 -39.42 -25.96
C GLN A 347 -30.71 -39.78 -27.44
N GLU A 348 -29.49 -40.19 -27.81
CA GLU A 348 -29.15 -40.70 -29.14
C GLU A 348 -29.14 -42.22 -29.14
N GLN A 349 -30.11 -42.83 -29.82
CA GLN A 349 -30.21 -44.28 -29.95
C GLN A 349 -29.94 -44.69 -31.41
N ILE A 350 -28.81 -45.37 -31.66
CA ILE A 350 -28.47 -45.92 -32.98
C ILE A 350 -29.34 -47.16 -33.21
N LEU A 351 -30.29 -47.08 -34.14
CA LEU A 351 -31.24 -48.15 -34.46
C LEU A 351 -30.56 -49.28 -35.24
N CYS A 352 -31.19 -50.45 -35.27
CA CYS A 352 -30.76 -51.55 -36.13
C CYS A 352 -31.00 -51.19 -37.61
N ASP A 353 -29.97 -51.24 -38.45
CA ASP A 353 -30.04 -51.15 -39.91
C ASP A 353 -29.68 -52.51 -40.53
N PHE A 354 -30.70 -53.31 -40.86
CA PHE A 354 -30.51 -54.63 -41.45
C PHE A 354 -30.30 -54.56 -42.96
N PHE A 355 -29.39 -55.39 -43.49
CA PHE A 355 -29.07 -55.47 -44.93
C PHE A 355 -30.31 -55.66 -45.85
N ALA A 356 -31.35 -56.33 -45.33
CA ALA A 356 -32.60 -56.58 -46.06
C ALA A 356 -33.53 -55.34 -46.16
N GLU A 357 -33.38 -54.33 -45.30
CA GLU A 357 -34.18 -53.09 -45.37
C GLU A 357 -33.83 -52.27 -46.62
N ASP A 358 -32.56 -52.26 -47.02
CA ASP A 358 -32.11 -51.50 -48.18
C ASP A 358 -32.49 -52.21 -49.50
N ARG A 359 -33.16 -51.46 -50.38
CA ARG A 359 -33.62 -51.86 -51.70
C ARG A 359 -32.51 -51.85 -52.75
N VAL A 360 -31.47 -51.05 -52.55
CA VAL A 360 -30.31 -50.95 -53.45
C VAL A 360 -29.44 -52.21 -53.35
N ASN A 361 -29.48 -52.91 -52.21
CA ASN A 361 -28.75 -54.15 -51.99
C ASN A 361 -29.21 -55.30 -52.91
N VAL A 362 -28.23 -56.11 -53.34
CA VAL A 362 -28.42 -57.31 -54.16
C VAL A 362 -29.05 -58.46 -53.37
N MET A 363 -30.39 -58.42 -53.27
CA MET A 363 -31.21 -59.46 -52.64
C MET A 363 -32.52 -59.63 -53.42
N THR A 364 -32.94 -60.88 -53.68
CA THR A 364 -34.21 -61.18 -54.35
C THR A 364 -35.41 -60.80 -53.50
N LYS A 365 -36.58 -60.56 -54.13
CA LYS A 365 -37.78 -60.08 -53.43
C LYS A 365 -38.22 -61.07 -52.35
N GLU A 366 -38.23 -62.36 -52.67
CA GLU A 366 -38.71 -63.45 -51.84
C GLU A 366 -37.81 -63.61 -50.61
N ARG A 367 -36.48 -63.62 -50.80
CA ARG A 367 -35.51 -63.69 -49.70
C ARG A 367 -35.51 -62.44 -48.82
N ARG A 368 -35.81 -61.26 -49.40
CA ARG A 368 -35.94 -60.01 -48.64
C ARG A 368 -37.18 -60.04 -47.75
N ILE A 369 -38.31 -60.52 -48.26
CA ILE A 369 -39.53 -60.71 -47.47
C ILE A 369 -39.29 -61.73 -46.35
N GLU A 370 -38.74 -62.90 -46.65
CA GLU A 370 -38.42 -63.95 -45.66
C GLU A 370 -37.50 -63.42 -44.54
N ALA A 371 -36.43 -62.71 -44.91
CA ALA A 371 -35.49 -62.13 -43.94
C ALA A 371 -36.15 -61.05 -43.06
N LEU A 372 -36.94 -60.14 -43.64
CA LEU A 372 -37.64 -59.10 -42.89
C LEU A 372 -38.77 -59.65 -42.03
N GLN A 373 -39.51 -60.68 -42.47
CA GLN A 373 -40.51 -61.38 -41.66
C GLN A 373 -39.88 -62.09 -40.46
N LYS A 374 -38.71 -62.72 -40.64
CA LYS A 374 -37.94 -63.31 -39.54
C LYS A 374 -37.48 -62.25 -38.52
N LEU A 375 -36.97 -61.11 -39.00
CA LEU A 375 -36.55 -60.00 -38.13
C LEU A 375 -37.74 -59.34 -37.42
N HIS A 376 -38.89 -59.20 -38.11
CA HIS A 376 -40.15 -58.74 -37.52
C HIS A 376 -40.57 -59.62 -36.33
N LEU A 377 -40.54 -60.95 -36.49
CA LEU A 377 -40.85 -61.88 -35.40
C LEU A 377 -39.89 -61.71 -34.21
N ILE A 378 -38.58 -61.65 -34.46
CA ILE A 378 -37.56 -61.47 -33.40
C ILE A 378 -37.82 -60.19 -32.60
N ILE A 379 -37.99 -59.05 -33.27
CA ILE A 379 -38.23 -57.78 -32.56
C ILE A 379 -39.59 -57.77 -31.86
N THR A 380 -40.62 -58.42 -32.41
CA THR A 380 -41.91 -58.58 -31.72
C THR A 380 -41.79 -59.43 -30.45
N GLU A 381 -41.00 -60.51 -30.46
CA GLU A 381 -40.70 -61.27 -29.24
C GLU A 381 -39.92 -60.44 -28.20
N ASP A 382 -38.94 -59.65 -28.65
CA ASP A 382 -38.13 -58.81 -27.75
C ASP A 382 -38.93 -57.66 -27.14
N ILE A 383 -39.86 -57.04 -27.89
CA ILE A 383 -40.85 -56.10 -27.34
C ILE A 383 -41.68 -56.78 -26.24
N GLN A 384 -42.18 -58.00 -26.47
CA GLN A 384 -42.97 -58.73 -25.46
C GLN A 384 -42.17 -59.12 -24.21
N LYS A 385 -40.87 -59.42 -24.35
CA LYS A 385 -39.97 -59.66 -23.21
C LYS A 385 -39.76 -58.37 -22.42
N GLU A 386 -39.51 -57.26 -23.10
CA GLU A 386 -39.27 -55.97 -22.47
C GLU A 386 -40.52 -55.43 -21.75
N VAL A 387 -41.72 -55.58 -22.34
CA VAL A 387 -42.99 -55.25 -21.65
C VAL A 387 -43.14 -56.04 -20.35
N LYS A 388 -42.87 -57.35 -20.35
CA LYS A 388 -42.94 -58.16 -19.12
C LYS A 388 -41.90 -57.74 -18.07
N SER A 389 -40.70 -57.38 -18.52
CA SER A 389 -39.63 -56.83 -17.66
C SER A 389 -40.08 -55.52 -17.01
N ARG A 390 -40.58 -54.59 -17.83
CA ARG A 390 -41.15 -53.31 -17.44
C ARG A 390 -42.25 -53.46 -16.40
N ASP A 391 -43.22 -54.34 -16.64
CA ASP A 391 -44.37 -54.52 -15.76
C ASP A 391 -43.94 -55.13 -14.41
N GLY A 392 -42.92 -55.99 -14.40
CA GLY A 392 -42.27 -56.47 -13.18
C GLY A 392 -41.63 -55.33 -12.36
N ILE A 393 -40.93 -54.40 -13.02
CA ILE A 393 -40.36 -53.20 -12.39
C ILE A 393 -41.48 -52.26 -11.90
N GLY A 394 -42.56 -52.11 -12.67
CA GLY A 394 -43.73 -51.31 -12.31
C GLY A 394 -44.45 -51.81 -11.06
N HIS A 395 -44.61 -53.13 -10.90
CA HIS A 395 -45.14 -53.72 -9.67
C HIS A 395 -44.22 -53.48 -8.46
N LEU A 396 -42.89 -53.53 -8.64
CA LEU A 396 -41.93 -53.22 -7.58
C LEU A 396 -42.00 -51.74 -7.17
N ALA A 397 -42.11 -50.82 -8.14
CA ALA A 397 -42.32 -49.40 -7.90
C ALA A 397 -43.65 -49.11 -7.18
N GLN A 398 -44.70 -49.89 -7.48
CA GLN A 398 -45.98 -49.79 -6.76
C GLN A 398 -45.84 -50.26 -5.31
N ALA A 399 -45.20 -51.41 -5.07
CA ALA A 399 -44.96 -51.93 -3.73
C ALA A 399 -44.18 -50.94 -2.84
N TYR A 400 -43.16 -50.26 -3.40
CA TYR A 400 -42.41 -49.23 -2.68
C TYR A 400 -43.26 -47.99 -2.34
N ARG A 401 -44.20 -47.58 -3.21
CA ARG A 401 -45.16 -46.50 -2.91
C ARG A 401 -46.17 -46.88 -1.83
N GLU A 402 -46.60 -48.14 -1.80
CA GLU A 402 -47.56 -48.64 -0.80
C GLU A 402 -46.89 -48.96 0.55
N THR A 403 -45.58 -49.25 0.56
CA THR A 403 -44.81 -49.55 1.79
C THR A 403 -43.52 -48.72 1.88
N PRO A 404 -43.58 -47.43 2.29
CA PRO A 404 -42.43 -46.53 2.26
C PRO A 404 -41.19 -47.00 3.04
N ASN A 405 -41.38 -47.76 4.12
CA ASN A 405 -40.28 -48.31 4.94
C ASN A 405 -39.62 -49.57 4.34
N PHE A 406 -40.09 -50.07 3.20
CA PHE A 406 -39.62 -51.31 2.58
C PHE A 406 -38.39 -51.09 1.65
N SER A 407 -38.03 -49.85 1.37
CA SER A 407 -36.89 -49.47 0.52
C SER A 407 -36.17 -48.23 1.07
N THR A 408 -34.87 -48.10 0.76
CA THR A 408 -34.13 -46.85 0.94
C THR A 408 -34.44 -45.87 -0.20
N GLU A 409 -34.13 -44.59 0.00
CA GLU A 409 -34.22 -43.55 -1.06
C GLU A 409 -33.42 -43.97 -2.31
N ASP A 410 -32.22 -44.52 -2.12
CA ASP A 410 -31.39 -45.11 -3.19
C ASP A 410 -32.11 -46.24 -3.94
N GLY A 411 -32.81 -47.13 -3.24
CA GLY A 411 -33.55 -48.24 -3.85
C GLY A 411 -34.78 -47.78 -4.65
N GLN A 412 -35.44 -46.70 -4.21
CA GLN A 412 -36.53 -46.07 -4.98
C GLN A 412 -35.99 -45.38 -6.24
N MET A 413 -34.82 -44.73 -6.13
CA MET A 413 -34.12 -44.13 -7.27
C MET A 413 -33.68 -45.19 -8.29
N GLU A 414 -33.09 -46.31 -7.85
CA GLU A 414 -32.67 -47.42 -8.72
C GLU A 414 -33.85 -48.03 -9.50
N VAL A 415 -35.00 -48.20 -8.85
CA VAL A 415 -36.22 -48.68 -9.53
C VAL A 415 -36.76 -47.65 -10.52
N SER A 416 -36.72 -46.35 -10.19
CA SER A 416 -37.10 -45.27 -11.12
C SER A 416 -36.18 -45.22 -12.36
N GLU A 417 -34.87 -45.40 -12.17
CA GLU A 417 -33.91 -45.46 -13.28
C GLU A 417 -34.14 -46.70 -14.17
N LYS A 418 -34.32 -47.89 -13.59
CA LYS A 418 -34.64 -49.11 -14.33
C LYS A 418 -35.96 -49.00 -15.11
N MET A 419 -36.96 -48.35 -14.52
CA MET A 419 -38.24 -48.04 -15.16
C MET A 419 -38.04 -47.12 -16.38
N ALA A 420 -37.25 -46.05 -16.25
CA ALA A 420 -36.92 -45.15 -17.35
C ALA A 420 -36.10 -45.83 -18.46
N GLN A 421 -35.12 -46.68 -18.09
CA GLN A 421 -34.33 -47.49 -19.02
C GLN A 421 -35.21 -48.44 -19.84
N SER A 422 -36.17 -49.12 -19.19
CA SER A 422 -37.11 -50.02 -19.87
C SER A 422 -38.05 -49.29 -20.83
N GLU A 423 -38.59 -48.11 -20.46
CA GLU A 423 -39.33 -47.28 -21.42
C GLU A 423 -38.45 -46.83 -22.61
N ALA A 424 -37.18 -46.51 -22.38
CA ALA A 424 -36.25 -46.13 -23.44
C ALA A 424 -35.90 -47.31 -24.37
N MET A 425 -35.81 -48.54 -23.83
CA MET A 425 -35.65 -49.76 -24.62
C MET A 425 -36.89 -50.04 -25.48
N LEU A 426 -38.11 -49.87 -24.94
CA LEU A 426 -39.33 -50.00 -25.73
C LEU A 426 -39.39 -48.97 -26.87
N ARG A 427 -39.02 -47.70 -26.63
CA ARG A 427 -38.92 -46.69 -27.70
C ARG A 427 -37.94 -47.12 -28.81
N PHE A 428 -36.77 -47.64 -28.44
CA PHE A 428 -35.77 -48.19 -29.36
C PHE A 428 -36.30 -49.38 -30.18
N LEU A 429 -36.88 -50.38 -29.51
CA LEU A 429 -37.40 -51.59 -30.16
C LEU A 429 -38.56 -51.28 -31.10
N HIS A 430 -39.51 -50.42 -30.68
CA HIS A 430 -40.62 -49.98 -31.53
C HIS A 430 -40.15 -49.16 -32.75
N ALA A 431 -39.09 -48.37 -32.62
CA ALA A 431 -38.50 -47.67 -33.76
C ALA A 431 -37.86 -48.65 -34.76
N CYS A 432 -37.09 -49.63 -34.29
CA CYS A 432 -36.52 -50.69 -35.12
C CYS A 432 -37.62 -51.52 -35.81
N HIS A 433 -38.67 -51.89 -35.07
CA HIS A 433 -39.84 -52.61 -35.58
C HIS A 433 -40.56 -51.84 -36.69
N HIS A 434 -40.78 -50.54 -36.50
CA HIS A 434 -41.38 -49.67 -37.51
C HIS A 434 -40.55 -49.62 -38.80
N LYS A 435 -39.21 -49.57 -38.72
CA LYS A 435 -38.35 -49.61 -39.92
C LYS A 435 -38.57 -50.89 -40.74
N ILE A 436 -38.61 -52.05 -40.07
CA ILE A 436 -38.89 -53.34 -40.73
C ILE A 436 -40.28 -53.34 -41.37
N LEU A 437 -41.31 -52.90 -40.65
CA LEU A 437 -42.67 -52.86 -41.18
C LEU A 437 -42.81 -51.91 -42.37
N VAL A 438 -42.13 -50.75 -42.35
CA VAL A 438 -42.07 -49.84 -43.49
C VAL A 438 -41.36 -50.51 -44.68
N ALA A 439 -40.24 -51.20 -44.46
CA ALA A 439 -39.52 -51.92 -45.51
C ALA A 439 -40.36 -53.05 -46.14
N LEU A 440 -41.08 -53.83 -45.32
CA LEU A 440 -42.03 -54.86 -45.78
C LEU A 440 -43.16 -54.25 -46.63
N ALA A 441 -43.87 -53.24 -46.09
CA ALA A 441 -44.98 -52.59 -46.78
C ALA A 441 -44.53 -51.98 -48.12
N ASP A 442 -43.35 -51.36 -48.13
CA ASP A 442 -42.70 -50.88 -49.36
C ASP A 442 -42.56 -52.00 -50.42
N ILE A 443 -42.10 -53.21 -50.05
CA ILE A 443 -41.83 -54.34 -50.96
C ILE A 443 -43.12 -55.01 -51.46
N GLU A 444 -44.12 -55.08 -50.60
CA GLU A 444 -45.43 -55.65 -50.91
C GLU A 444 -46.33 -54.69 -51.68
N GLY A 445 -46.04 -53.38 -51.63
CA GLY A 445 -46.81 -52.32 -52.30
C GLY A 445 -48.04 -51.88 -51.49
N THR A 446 -48.03 -52.09 -50.17
CA THR A 446 -49.12 -51.76 -49.25
C THR A 446 -48.92 -50.37 -48.62
N GLU A 447 -49.94 -49.85 -47.93
CA GLU A 447 -49.81 -48.55 -47.26
C GLU A 447 -48.80 -48.62 -46.10
N LYS A 448 -47.89 -47.64 -46.04
CA LYS A 448 -46.85 -47.60 -45.01
C LYS A 448 -47.48 -47.33 -43.63
N PRO A 449 -47.18 -48.15 -42.60
CA PRO A 449 -47.63 -47.86 -41.25
C PRO A 449 -47.06 -46.53 -40.76
N ARG A 450 -47.82 -45.80 -39.95
CA ARG A 450 -47.37 -44.57 -39.27
C ARG A 450 -46.96 -44.89 -37.84
N HIS A 451 -45.92 -44.25 -37.33
CA HIS A 451 -45.49 -44.42 -35.94
C HIS A 451 -45.15 -43.08 -35.28
N PRO A 452 -45.43 -42.85 -33.98
CA PRO A 452 -45.14 -41.58 -33.31
C PRO A 452 -43.66 -41.18 -33.35
N LEU A 453 -42.75 -42.17 -33.24
CA LEU A 453 -41.30 -41.99 -33.36
C LEU A 453 -40.83 -41.67 -34.79
N GLN A 454 -41.69 -41.89 -35.79
CA GLN A 454 -41.73 -41.28 -37.13
C GLN A 454 -40.69 -40.17 -37.37
N ARG A 455 -41.00 -39.02 -36.78
CA ARG A 455 -40.38 -37.71 -37.00
C ARG A 455 -39.04 -37.49 -36.27
N PHE A 456 -38.62 -38.45 -35.44
CA PHE A 456 -37.43 -38.38 -34.59
C PHE A 456 -36.32 -39.33 -35.06
N MET A 457 -36.54 -40.05 -36.16
CA MET A 457 -35.55 -40.92 -36.80
C MET A 457 -34.86 -40.18 -37.95
N GLU A 458 -33.57 -39.93 -37.78
CA GLU A 458 -32.68 -39.35 -38.77
C GLU A 458 -31.90 -40.46 -39.47
N ARG A 459 -31.69 -40.33 -40.79
CA ARG A 459 -30.84 -41.23 -41.57
C ARG A 459 -29.52 -40.53 -41.89
N ASP A 460 -28.43 -41.20 -41.54
CA ASP A 460 -27.06 -40.77 -41.76
C ASP A 460 -26.25 -41.94 -42.35
N ARG A 461 -24.93 -41.79 -42.45
CA ARG A 461 -23.99 -42.87 -42.74
C ARG A 461 -22.94 -43.02 -41.65
N ASP A 462 -22.53 -44.26 -41.39
CA ASP A 462 -21.41 -44.54 -40.50
C ASP A 462 -20.07 -44.09 -41.12
N LYS A 463 -18.97 -44.27 -40.36
CA LYS A 463 -17.61 -43.93 -40.82
C LYS A 463 -17.14 -44.73 -42.05
N ASN A 464 -17.80 -45.84 -42.36
CA ASN A 464 -17.53 -46.70 -43.52
C ASN A 464 -18.48 -46.41 -44.70
N GLY A 465 -19.41 -45.46 -44.55
CA GLY A 465 -20.41 -45.12 -45.56
C GLY A 465 -21.65 -46.02 -45.56
N LEU A 466 -21.80 -46.95 -44.60
CA LEU A 466 -22.99 -47.79 -44.45
C LEU A 466 -24.18 -46.97 -43.91
N PRO A 467 -25.43 -47.30 -44.27
CA PRO A 467 -26.60 -46.60 -43.74
C PRO A 467 -26.70 -46.78 -42.22
N MET A 468 -26.97 -45.68 -41.51
CA MET A 468 -27.13 -45.64 -40.06
C MET A 468 -28.35 -44.78 -39.73
N THR A 469 -29.29 -45.30 -38.94
CA THR A 469 -30.48 -44.57 -38.50
C THR A 469 -30.34 -44.21 -37.02
N ILE A 470 -30.36 -42.92 -36.69
CA ILE A 470 -30.29 -42.43 -35.30
C ILE A 470 -31.68 -41.94 -34.89
N LEU A 471 -32.17 -42.45 -33.76
CA LEU A 471 -33.35 -41.94 -33.08
C LEU A 471 -32.92 -40.88 -32.05
N ARG A 472 -33.39 -39.64 -32.25
CA ARG A 472 -33.12 -38.48 -31.38
C ARG A 472 -34.40 -37.99 -30.73
N ILE A 473 -34.63 -38.37 -29.47
CA ILE A 473 -35.82 -37.96 -28.72
C ILE A 473 -35.41 -36.91 -27.66
N PRO A 474 -35.88 -35.66 -27.75
CA PRO A 474 -35.72 -34.70 -26.66
C PRO A 474 -36.43 -35.18 -25.39
N GLU A 475 -35.85 -34.96 -24.21
CA GLU A 475 -36.37 -35.45 -22.92
C GLU A 475 -37.82 -35.02 -22.61
N TRP A 476 -38.27 -33.86 -23.12
CA TRP A 476 -39.67 -33.45 -23.02
C TRP A 476 -40.60 -34.28 -23.93
N VAL A 477 -40.15 -34.66 -25.13
CA VAL A 477 -40.89 -35.58 -26.02
C VAL A 477 -40.92 -36.99 -25.43
N ALA A 478 -39.82 -37.46 -24.84
CA ALA A 478 -39.76 -38.80 -24.24
C ALA A 478 -40.80 -38.96 -23.13
N ARG A 479 -40.99 -37.92 -22.30
CA ARG A 479 -42.02 -37.87 -21.25
C ARG A 479 -43.45 -37.94 -21.77
N ASP A 480 -43.71 -37.40 -22.97
CA ASP A 480 -45.03 -37.41 -23.64
C ASP A 480 -45.26 -38.69 -24.48
N LEU A 481 -44.20 -39.33 -24.97
CA LEU A 481 -44.24 -40.56 -25.77
C LEU A 481 -43.92 -41.78 -24.89
N ARG A 482 -44.92 -42.27 -24.16
CA ARG A 482 -44.79 -43.42 -23.25
C ARG A 482 -45.37 -44.70 -23.84
N PRO A 483 -44.81 -45.88 -23.52
CA PRO A 483 -45.44 -47.16 -23.85
C PRO A 483 -46.69 -47.42 -23.00
N ASP A 484 -47.79 -47.82 -23.62
CA ASP A 484 -49.05 -48.21 -22.96
C ASP A 484 -48.95 -49.57 -22.22
N GLU A 485 -50.04 -50.06 -21.62
CA GLU A 485 -50.07 -51.37 -20.95
C GLU A 485 -49.62 -52.53 -21.86
N ASN A 486 -49.79 -52.42 -23.17
CA ASN A 486 -49.38 -53.41 -24.18
C ASN A 486 -47.98 -53.12 -24.78
N GLY A 487 -47.29 -52.07 -24.32
CA GLY A 487 -45.99 -51.61 -24.82
C GLY A 487 -46.04 -50.59 -25.95
N ASN A 488 -47.21 -50.31 -26.54
CA ASN A 488 -47.31 -49.43 -27.71
C ASN A 488 -46.99 -47.98 -27.34
N ILE A 489 -46.11 -47.33 -28.10
CA ILE A 489 -45.78 -45.92 -27.88
C ILE A 489 -47.00 -45.05 -28.19
N ILE A 490 -47.59 -44.47 -27.15
CA ILE A 490 -48.72 -43.53 -27.24
C ILE A 490 -48.27 -42.11 -26.87
N SER A 491 -48.99 -41.11 -27.37
CA SER A 491 -48.80 -39.71 -27.01
C SER A 491 -49.76 -39.33 -25.89
N THR A 492 -49.27 -39.04 -24.69
CA THR A 492 -50.09 -38.54 -23.57
C THR A 492 -50.37 -37.03 -23.64
N ALA A 493 -49.75 -36.32 -24.60
CA ALA A 493 -49.99 -34.89 -24.81
C ALA A 493 -51.43 -34.59 -25.29
N PRO A 494 -52.12 -33.57 -24.73
CA PRO A 494 -53.46 -33.18 -25.17
C PRO A 494 -53.51 -32.71 -26.64
N PRO A 495 -54.62 -32.94 -27.38
CA PRO A 495 -54.76 -32.44 -28.74
C PRO A 495 -54.79 -30.90 -28.75
N GLY A 496 -53.73 -30.27 -29.26
CA GLY A 496 -53.66 -28.82 -29.44
C GLY A 496 -52.78 -28.06 -28.45
N SER A 497 -52.05 -28.72 -27.55
CA SER A 497 -50.99 -28.07 -26.78
C SER A 497 -49.92 -27.49 -27.72
N PRO A 498 -49.65 -26.17 -27.71
CA PRO A 498 -48.54 -25.62 -28.49
C PRO A 498 -47.20 -26.13 -27.92
N PRO A 499 -46.11 -26.16 -28.72
CA PRO A 499 -44.79 -26.48 -28.19
C PRO A 499 -44.49 -25.52 -27.05
N ASN A 500 -44.17 -26.05 -25.87
CA ASN A 500 -44.07 -25.27 -24.65
C ASN A 500 -42.97 -24.21 -24.83
N GLN A 501 -43.34 -22.94 -25.06
CA GLN A 501 -42.40 -21.85 -25.36
C GLN A 501 -41.59 -21.39 -24.13
N MET A 502 -41.51 -22.24 -23.11
CA MET A 502 -40.81 -22.03 -21.85
C MET A 502 -39.35 -22.52 -21.86
N GLU A 503 -38.82 -22.90 -23.02
CA GLU A 503 -37.36 -23.04 -23.27
C GLU A 503 -36.89 -22.24 -24.51
N ARG A 504 -37.63 -21.18 -24.89
CA ARG A 504 -37.19 -20.26 -25.97
C ARG A 504 -37.16 -18.78 -25.59
N ASN A 505 -37.35 -18.46 -24.31
CA ASN A 505 -37.25 -17.08 -23.81
C ASN A 505 -36.48 -17.01 -22.48
N GLY A 506 -35.15 -17.04 -22.63
CA GLY A 506 -34.15 -16.73 -21.60
C GLY A 506 -32.76 -16.72 -22.25
N SER A 507 -32.20 -15.60 -22.73
CA SER A 507 -32.71 -14.23 -22.69
C SER A 507 -32.35 -13.46 -23.97
N ARG A 508 -33.36 -12.98 -24.70
CA ARG A 508 -33.27 -11.81 -25.59
C ARG A 508 -34.27 -10.73 -25.16
N GLY A 509 -34.18 -10.34 -23.90
CA GLY A 509 -34.82 -9.14 -23.36
C GLY A 509 -33.75 -8.09 -23.10
N ASN A 510 -33.64 -7.08 -23.97
CA ASN A 510 -32.74 -5.95 -23.75
C ASN A 510 -33.32 -5.07 -22.63
N LEU A 511 -32.59 -4.90 -21.53
CA LEU A 511 -32.94 -3.96 -20.47
C LEU A 511 -32.48 -2.56 -20.87
N GLU A 512 -33.34 -1.81 -21.57
CA GLU A 512 -33.19 -0.36 -21.65
C GLU A 512 -34.40 0.38 -21.05
N ARG A 513 -34.15 0.86 -19.82
CA ARG A 513 -34.21 2.28 -19.51
C ARG A 513 -35.50 3.02 -19.89
N MET A 514 -36.43 3.09 -18.93
CA MET A 514 -37.34 4.24 -18.85
C MET A 514 -36.57 5.49 -18.42
N THR A 515 -36.08 6.27 -19.39
CA THR A 515 -35.87 7.72 -19.19
C THR A 515 -37.15 8.47 -19.54
N SER A 516 -37.48 9.48 -18.75
CA SER A 516 -38.65 10.33 -18.91
C SER A 516 -38.59 11.25 -20.15
N ARG A 517 -39.74 11.40 -20.80
CA ARG A 517 -40.19 12.51 -21.68
C ARG A 517 -39.17 13.61 -22.05
N SER A 518 -38.88 13.77 -23.34
CA SER A 518 -39.20 15.03 -24.08
C SER A 518 -39.03 14.93 -25.61
N SER A 519 -40.10 15.28 -26.32
CA SER A 519 -40.21 15.91 -27.66
C SER A 519 -39.10 15.80 -28.75
N SER A 520 -39.55 15.36 -29.94
CA SER A 520 -39.51 16.08 -31.26
C SER A 520 -38.85 15.39 -32.48
N SER A 521 -39.70 15.20 -33.50
CA SER A 521 -39.48 15.32 -34.96
C SER A 521 -38.33 14.62 -35.71
N SER A 522 -38.75 13.76 -36.65
CA SER A 522 -38.30 13.70 -38.06
C SER A 522 -36.96 13.04 -38.44
N ALA A 523 -37.10 11.96 -39.21
CA ALA A 523 -36.10 11.42 -40.16
C ALA A 523 -35.97 12.34 -41.40
N PRO A 524 -35.11 12.09 -42.44
CA PRO A 524 -34.42 10.82 -42.76
C PRO A 524 -33.00 10.91 -43.38
N ASN A 525 -32.54 9.72 -43.86
CA ASN A 525 -31.75 9.46 -45.09
C ASN A 525 -30.25 9.09 -45.04
N SER A 526 -30.00 7.87 -45.57
CA SER A 526 -29.11 7.56 -46.70
C SER A 526 -27.70 6.93 -46.50
N ILE A 527 -27.53 5.77 -47.18
CA ILE A 527 -26.39 5.34 -48.03
C ILE A 527 -24.98 5.19 -47.40
N GLY A 528 -24.34 4.01 -47.55
CA GLY A 528 -22.85 3.98 -47.65
C GLY A 528 -22.04 2.70 -47.39
N ARG A 529 -22.08 1.71 -48.30
CA ARG A 529 -20.91 0.93 -48.81
C ARG A 529 -19.86 0.24 -47.88
N LYS A 530 -19.82 -1.10 -48.02
CA LYS A 530 -18.72 -1.94 -48.60
C LYS A 530 -17.58 -2.59 -47.76
N ASP A 531 -17.44 -3.89 -48.06
CA ASP A 531 -16.24 -4.70 -48.37
C ASP A 531 -15.14 -4.98 -47.33
N GLY A 532 -14.69 -6.25 -47.29
CA GLY A 532 -13.23 -6.50 -47.37
C GLY A 532 -12.55 -7.57 -46.50
N THR A 533 -12.94 -8.85 -46.64
CA THR A 533 -12.04 -10.05 -46.70
C THR A 533 -11.00 -10.36 -45.60
N ARG A 534 -10.99 -11.62 -45.13
CA ARG A 534 -9.95 -12.25 -44.30
C ARG A 534 -9.14 -13.29 -45.08
N GLN A 535 -7.82 -13.36 -44.84
CA GLN A 535 -6.89 -14.48 -45.07
C GLN A 535 -5.57 -14.16 -44.32
N ALA A 536 -4.65 -15.04 -43.94
CA ALA A 536 -4.57 -16.47 -43.58
C ALA A 536 -3.07 -16.85 -43.62
N ALA A 537 -2.47 -17.31 -42.51
CA ALA A 537 -1.18 -18.02 -42.41
C ALA A 537 -1.04 -18.50 -40.94
N ILE A 538 -1.01 -19.79 -40.58
CA ILE A 538 -0.04 -20.88 -40.85
C ILE A 538 1.25 -20.75 -40.00
N LEU A 539 1.41 -21.70 -39.08
CA LEU A 539 2.57 -21.95 -38.20
C LEU A 539 3.77 -22.53 -38.97
N GLN A 540 4.99 -22.39 -38.41
CA GLN A 540 5.88 -23.54 -38.16
C GLN A 540 7.16 -23.24 -37.34
N HIS A 541 7.58 -24.23 -36.53
CA HIS A 541 8.91 -24.44 -35.90
C HIS A 541 9.35 -23.44 -34.78
N GLN A 542 10.08 -23.81 -33.71
CA GLN A 542 10.88 -25.02 -33.45
C GLN A 542 11.02 -25.41 -31.95
N ASN A 543 11.25 -26.70 -31.70
CA ASN A 543 11.82 -27.43 -30.53
C ASN A 543 12.95 -26.70 -29.74
N SER A 544 13.45 -27.13 -28.55
CA SER A 544 13.07 -28.05 -27.43
C SER A 544 14.32 -28.33 -26.56
N LYS A 545 14.19 -28.65 -25.24
CA LYS A 545 15.07 -29.56 -24.42
C LYS A 545 14.64 -29.48 -22.94
N ILE A 546 14.02 -30.50 -22.32
CA ILE A 546 14.53 -31.82 -21.83
C ILE A 546 15.25 -31.72 -20.47
N TYR A 547 14.68 -32.38 -19.46
CA TYR A 547 15.35 -33.01 -18.32
C TYR A 547 14.81 -34.46 -18.19
N PRO A 548 15.66 -35.50 -18.02
CA PRO A 548 15.20 -36.89 -17.94
C PRO A 548 15.26 -37.54 -16.53
N ASN A 549 14.25 -38.37 -16.24
CA ASN A 549 14.23 -39.64 -15.47
C ASN A 549 15.22 -39.94 -14.32
N MET A 550 14.69 -40.49 -13.21
CA MET A 550 14.73 -41.96 -12.96
C MET A 550 13.73 -42.42 -11.85
N PRO A 551 13.36 -43.72 -11.75
CA PRO A 551 12.05 -44.15 -11.19
C PRO A 551 12.08 -45.30 -10.14
N HIS A 552 10.88 -45.66 -9.62
CA HIS A 552 10.41 -46.97 -9.07
C HIS A 552 11.20 -47.66 -7.91
N SER A 553 10.64 -48.43 -6.96
CA SER A 553 9.29 -49.03 -6.71
C SER A 553 9.00 -48.99 -5.18
N GLY A 554 7.90 -49.48 -4.57
CA GLY A 554 6.67 -50.16 -5.03
C GLY A 554 5.99 -50.92 -3.86
N ASP A 555 4.68 -51.18 -3.95
CA ASP A 555 3.82 -52.09 -3.13
C ASP A 555 3.70 -51.80 -1.60
N THR A 556 2.57 -51.96 -0.88
CA THR A 556 1.21 -52.51 -1.12
C THR A 556 0.08 -51.67 -0.44
N VAL A 557 -1.16 -51.95 -0.84
CA VAL A 557 -2.47 -51.53 -0.24
C VAL A 557 -2.62 -51.67 1.30
N ASP A 558 -3.37 -50.75 1.94
CA ASP A 558 -4.70 -51.01 2.56
C ASP A 558 -5.44 -49.69 2.95
N SER A 559 -6.67 -49.80 3.42
CA SER A 559 -7.73 -48.79 3.51
C SER A 559 -7.95 -48.31 4.95
N GLY A 560 -8.22 -47.01 5.17
CA GLY A 560 -8.64 -46.51 6.48
C GLY A 560 -8.88 -45.01 6.55
N SER A 561 -10.00 -44.60 7.14
CA SER A 561 -10.37 -43.19 7.37
C SER A 561 -9.37 -42.46 8.29
N PRO A 562 -9.20 -41.12 8.16
CA PRO A 562 -8.12 -40.41 8.83
C PRO A 562 -8.36 -40.21 10.34
N PRO A 563 -7.43 -40.61 11.22
CA PRO A 563 -7.37 -40.10 12.59
C PRO A 563 -6.72 -38.71 12.62
N ALA A 564 -6.88 -38.01 13.75
CA ALA A 564 -6.39 -36.65 13.94
C ALA A 564 -4.86 -36.53 13.77
N VAL A 565 -4.41 -35.41 13.21
CA VAL A 565 -2.97 -35.09 13.09
C VAL A 565 -2.42 -34.71 14.47
N GLU A 566 -1.80 -35.66 15.15
CA GLU A 566 -0.86 -35.36 16.24
C GLU A 566 0.37 -34.64 15.69
N MET A 567 0.89 -33.68 16.46
CA MET A 567 2.12 -32.97 16.09
C MET A 567 3.37 -33.86 16.28
N PRO A 568 4.37 -33.79 15.38
CA PRO A 568 5.64 -34.46 15.59
C PRO A 568 6.45 -33.79 16.73
N PRO A 569 7.35 -34.54 17.42
CA PRO A 569 8.12 -34.01 18.55
C PRO A 569 9.14 -32.93 18.12
N PRO A 570 9.61 -32.08 19.05
CA PRO A 570 10.52 -30.99 18.72
C PRO A 570 11.91 -31.51 18.32
N TYR A 571 12.33 -31.16 17.10
CA TYR A 571 13.72 -31.31 16.67
C TYR A 571 14.62 -30.46 17.57
N SER A 572 15.62 -31.08 18.21
CA SER A 572 16.66 -30.36 18.93
C SER A 572 17.60 -29.68 17.94
N GLU A 573 17.36 -28.40 17.63
CA GLU A 573 18.29 -27.60 16.84
C GLU A 573 19.66 -27.53 17.53
N ALA A 574 20.73 -27.90 16.81
CA ALA A 574 22.07 -27.89 17.38
C ALA A 574 22.50 -26.46 17.75
N VAL A 575 22.96 -26.27 18.99
CA VAL A 575 23.44 -24.98 19.52
C VAL A 575 24.62 -24.47 18.69
N LYS A 576 24.45 -23.30 18.06
CA LYS A 576 25.44 -22.61 17.22
C LYS A 576 26.31 -21.60 17.98
N GLY A 577 26.04 -21.36 19.25
CA GLY A 577 26.82 -20.46 20.12
C GLY A 577 26.02 -20.01 21.33
N LYS A 578 26.55 -19.05 22.10
CA LYS A 578 25.85 -18.39 23.20
C LYS A 578 25.92 -16.87 23.05
N CYS A 579 24.97 -16.16 23.64
CA CYS A 579 25.03 -14.71 23.78
C CYS A 579 24.54 -14.26 25.16
N ARG A 580 25.05 -13.12 25.61
CA ARG A 580 24.62 -12.42 26.81
C ARG A 580 23.70 -11.26 26.43
N VAL A 581 22.57 -11.13 27.12
CA VAL A 581 21.61 -10.04 26.91
C VAL A 581 22.16 -8.74 27.50
N LEU A 582 22.12 -7.66 26.71
CA LEU A 582 22.56 -6.31 27.10
C LEU A 582 21.39 -5.41 27.52
N TYR A 583 20.22 -5.59 26.88
CA TYR A 583 19.04 -4.76 27.08
C TYR A 583 17.80 -5.63 27.31
N GLU A 584 16.87 -5.16 28.13
CA GLU A 584 15.61 -5.86 28.36
C GLU A 584 14.75 -5.89 27.09
N TYR A 585 14.15 -7.03 26.80
CA TYR A 585 13.19 -7.18 25.72
C TYR A 585 12.02 -8.05 26.22
N GLN A 586 10.79 -7.61 25.95
CA GLN A 586 9.57 -8.28 26.38
C GLN A 586 8.84 -8.85 25.17
N ALA A 587 8.61 -10.17 25.19
CA ALA A 587 7.92 -10.89 24.12
C ALA A 587 6.52 -10.32 23.87
N ARG A 588 6.20 -10.09 22.60
CA ARG A 588 4.92 -9.64 22.07
C ARG A 588 4.16 -10.78 21.39
N MET A 589 4.87 -11.75 20.83
CA MET A 589 4.33 -12.97 20.21
C MET A 589 4.65 -14.22 21.04
N PRO A 590 3.85 -15.29 20.97
CA PRO A 590 4.05 -16.49 21.78
C PRO A 590 5.40 -17.20 21.57
N ASP A 591 5.95 -17.09 20.35
CA ASP A 591 7.20 -17.71 19.94
C ASP A 591 8.44 -16.81 20.16
N GLU A 592 8.29 -15.68 20.83
CA GLU A 592 9.38 -14.79 21.27
C GLU A 592 9.82 -15.10 22.72
N LEU A 593 11.05 -14.69 23.08
CA LEU A 593 11.59 -14.75 24.43
C LEU A 593 11.53 -13.38 25.11
N THR A 594 11.05 -13.36 26.35
CA THR A 594 11.31 -12.23 27.27
C THR A 594 12.68 -12.43 27.90
N THR A 595 13.53 -11.41 27.84
CA THR A 595 14.95 -11.49 28.18
C THR A 595 15.39 -10.29 29.03
N TYR A 596 16.18 -10.51 30.07
CA TYR A 596 16.68 -9.45 30.96
C TYR A 596 18.20 -9.26 30.81
N PRO A 597 18.75 -8.04 31.02
CA PRO A 597 20.20 -7.82 30.98
C PRO A 597 20.98 -8.79 31.88
N GLY A 598 21.97 -9.47 31.30
CA GLY A 598 22.76 -10.52 31.95
C GLY A 598 22.29 -11.96 31.70
N ASP A 599 21.09 -12.17 31.14
CA ASP A 599 20.65 -13.51 30.72
C ASP A 599 21.59 -14.12 29.66
N ILE A 600 21.80 -15.43 29.71
CA ILE A 600 22.60 -16.18 28.74
C ILE A 600 21.67 -17.06 27.89
N ILE A 601 21.65 -16.81 26.58
CA ILE A 601 20.82 -17.51 25.61
C ILE A 601 21.70 -18.43 24.75
N PHE A 602 21.24 -19.66 24.53
CA PHE A 602 21.86 -20.61 23.61
C PHE A 602 21.30 -20.37 22.20
N ILE A 603 22.13 -19.98 21.24
CA ILE A 603 21.69 -19.60 19.89
C ILE A 603 21.50 -20.86 19.05
N HIS A 604 20.31 -21.05 18.46
CA HIS A 604 19.99 -22.17 17.57
C HIS A 604 19.96 -21.74 16.09
N ALA A 605 19.45 -20.53 15.81
CA ALA A 605 19.46 -19.95 14.47
C ALA A 605 19.68 -18.43 14.50
N LYS A 606 20.34 -17.91 13.47
CA LYS A 606 20.47 -16.47 13.19
C LYS A 606 19.72 -16.20 11.88
N GLN A 607 18.62 -15.46 11.94
CA GLN A 607 17.84 -15.09 10.75
C GLN A 607 18.37 -13.76 10.18
N SER A 608 18.15 -13.53 8.89
CA SER A 608 18.68 -12.38 8.15
C SER A 608 17.89 -11.07 8.35
N ASP A 609 16.77 -11.14 9.06
CA ASP A 609 15.85 -10.04 9.37
C ASP A 609 16.20 -9.30 10.69
N GLY A 610 17.26 -9.73 11.38
CA GLY A 610 17.69 -9.17 12.66
C GLY A 610 17.19 -9.95 13.89
N TRP A 611 16.46 -11.04 13.71
CA TRP A 611 16.00 -11.91 14.80
C TRP A 611 16.82 -13.19 14.90
N TRP A 612 17.19 -13.57 16.12
CA TRP A 612 17.86 -14.84 16.39
C TRP A 612 16.90 -15.74 17.19
N ARG A 613 16.93 -17.04 16.92
CA ARG A 613 16.17 -18.05 17.68
C ARG A 613 17.12 -18.81 18.58
N GLY A 614 16.71 -19.03 19.82
CA GLY A 614 17.51 -19.71 20.82
C GLY A 614 16.71 -20.16 22.03
N GLU A 615 17.42 -20.72 23.01
CA GLU A 615 16.88 -21.21 24.27
C GLU A 615 17.35 -20.36 25.46
N LEU A 616 16.40 -19.94 26.30
CA LEU A 616 16.63 -19.31 27.58
C LEU A 616 15.80 -20.02 28.66
N ARG A 617 16.48 -20.59 29.66
CA ARG A 617 15.86 -21.28 30.82
C ARG A 617 14.85 -22.39 30.41
N GLY A 618 15.15 -23.15 29.36
CA GLY A 618 14.27 -24.20 28.83
C GLY A 618 13.10 -23.72 27.95
N LYS A 619 12.97 -22.41 27.69
CA LYS A 619 12.03 -21.87 26.70
C LYS A 619 12.77 -21.54 25.40
N ASN A 620 12.24 -22.02 24.26
CA ASN A 620 12.74 -21.65 22.93
C ASN A 620 11.93 -20.48 22.36
N GLY A 621 12.60 -19.57 21.67
CA GLY A 621 11.92 -18.49 20.95
C GLY A 621 12.87 -17.51 20.25
N ALA A 622 12.27 -16.54 19.54
CA ALA A 622 12.96 -15.46 18.86
C ALA A 622 13.28 -14.28 19.80
N PHE A 623 14.39 -13.60 19.56
CA PHE A 623 14.82 -12.39 20.25
C PHE A 623 15.64 -11.48 19.32
N PRO A 624 15.64 -10.15 19.50
CA PRO A 624 16.33 -9.23 18.61
C PRO A 624 17.86 -9.28 18.79
N ALA A 625 18.58 -9.47 17.67
CA ALA A 625 20.04 -9.64 17.66
C ALA A 625 20.82 -8.41 18.18
N CYS A 626 20.27 -7.21 18.04
CA CYS A 626 20.88 -5.97 18.54
C CYS A 626 20.75 -5.77 20.06
N TYR A 627 20.06 -6.65 20.77
CA TYR A 627 19.89 -6.60 22.23
C TYR A 627 20.89 -7.51 22.97
N VAL A 628 21.76 -8.21 22.25
CA VAL A 628 22.68 -9.21 22.80
C VAL A 628 24.13 -9.01 22.31
N GLU A 629 25.07 -9.52 23.09
CA GLU A 629 26.48 -9.66 22.75
C GLU A 629 26.82 -11.15 22.65
N GLN A 630 27.47 -11.59 21.56
CA GLN A 630 27.90 -12.98 21.44
C GLN A 630 29.12 -13.25 22.33
N ILE A 631 29.13 -14.41 23.00
CA ILE A 631 30.19 -14.84 23.94
C ILE A 631 30.79 -16.19 23.54
#